data_AF-I6AQK8-F1
#
_entry.id   AF-I6AQK8-F1
#
_cell.length_a   1.000
_cell.length_b   1.000
_cell.length_c   1.000
_cell.angle_alpha   90.00
_cell.angle_beta   90.00
_cell.angle_gamma   90.00
#
_symmetry.space_group_name_H-M   'P 1'
#
loop_
_entity.id
_entity.type
_entity.pdbx_description
1 polymer ?
#
loop_
_entity_poly.entity_id
_entity_poly.type
_entity_poly.pdbx_seq_one_letter_code
_entity_poly.pdbx_strand_id
1 'polypeptide(L)'
;MTSSSPTTFPEPAYEKESDTRTPPVVVAALVTLAREAPKLCDEEIIGRLEREYGVRLAKETVTRLLYRHGVRTAAHRRRSERMRQAEANLLAGAPVPGWLCRKLLKANPALKERERETGGPGERVCVAHFPVFNPGVRSKRGRVWVHVHMAVDTFGGLAVAEFYREATTDAAMTFLGERILPFYRGEGVELACVETNRSQVYSGDRRTHLGGPYPQCLRMLGVRHEVRGRAEPTVNGHMEKFVKAFTNGFVEPLRYWCGRKEGKYSPGLPVEALARLRGELAEWLRHYNEEEPQEGYRNAGLTPRAFWQGAGTLKAEGRGQNI
;
A
#
# COMPACT_ATOMS: atom_id res chain seq x y z
N MET A 1 -6.08 19.02 -39.11
CA MET A 1 -4.70 18.49 -39.00
C MET A 1 -3.91 19.58 -38.28
N THR A 2 -3.36 19.45 -37.07
CA THR A 2 -2.78 18.35 -36.29
C THR A 2 -3.07 18.63 -34.81
N SER A 3 -3.81 17.79 -34.09
CA SER A 3 -3.29 16.78 -33.14
C SER A 3 -2.11 17.27 -32.29
N SER A 4 -2.38 17.76 -31.09
CA SER A 4 -1.41 17.88 -30.00
C SER A 4 -1.89 17.03 -28.82
N SER A 5 -1.21 15.90 -28.62
CA SER A 5 -1.54 14.86 -27.65
C SER A 5 -1.49 15.35 -26.20
N PRO A 6 -2.44 14.97 -25.33
CA PRO A 6 -2.48 15.37 -23.91
C PRO A 6 -1.55 14.53 -23.00
N THR A 7 -0.50 13.92 -23.54
CA THR A 7 0.39 13.01 -22.81
C THR A 7 1.81 13.58 -22.74
N THR A 8 1.98 14.67 -22.01
CA THR A 8 3.32 15.11 -21.58
C THR A 8 3.26 15.36 -20.09
N PHE A 9 3.72 14.37 -19.32
CA PHE A 9 4.06 14.59 -17.92
C PHE A 9 5.18 15.64 -17.85
N PRO A 10 5.20 16.52 -16.84
CA PRO A 10 6.35 17.40 -16.65
C PRO A 10 7.61 16.55 -16.54
N GLU A 11 8.65 16.92 -17.31
CA GLU A 11 9.97 16.33 -17.14
C GLU A 11 10.35 16.32 -15.65
N PRO A 12 10.99 15.24 -15.15
CA PRO A 12 11.42 15.19 -13.76
C PRO A 12 12.28 16.41 -13.51
N ALA A 13 11.83 17.24 -12.57
CA ALA A 13 12.46 18.51 -12.21
C ALA A 13 13.97 18.30 -12.11
N TYR A 14 14.72 19.01 -12.96
CA TYR A 14 16.17 19.05 -12.94
C TYR A 14 16.62 19.41 -11.52
N GLU A 15 17.13 18.42 -10.79
CA GLU A 15 17.73 18.61 -9.48
C GLU A 15 18.99 19.45 -9.63
N LYS A 16 19.16 20.44 -8.74
CA LYS A 16 20.33 21.33 -8.63
C LYS A 16 21.63 20.61 -9.00
N GLU A 17 22.40 21.19 -9.92
CA GLU A 17 23.77 20.80 -10.20
C GLU A 17 24.61 20.92 -8.93
N SER A 18 24.91 19.78 -8.30
CA SER A 18 26.00 19.67 -7.34
C SER A 18 27.24 19.17 -8.08
N ASP A 19 28.39 19.70 -7.68
CA ASP A 19 29.75 19.51 -8.24
C ASP A 19 30.30 18.06 -8.12
N THR A 20 29.42 17.07 -7.96
CA THR A 20 29.69 15.67 -7.58
C THR A 20 28.91 14.67 -8.44
N ARG A 21 28.63 15.02 -9.71
CA ARG A 21 27.89 14.13 -10.62
C ARG A 21 28.83 13.08 -11.23
N THR A 22 28.54 11.79 -10.99
CA THR A 22 29.24 10.69 -11.69
C THR A 22 29.14 10.91 -13.20
N PRO A 23 30.27 10.87 -13.95
CA PRO A 23 30.25 11.13 -15.38
C PRO A 23 29.24 10.24 -16.11
N PRO A 24 28.43 10.78 -17.05
CA PRO A 24 27.40 9.99 -17.75
C PRO A 24 27.95 8.73 -18.42
N VAL A 25 29.18 8.79 -18.94
CA VAL A 25 29.87 7.63 -19.53
C VAL A 25 30.10 6.50 -18.51
N VAL A 26 30.45 6.84 -17.27
CA VAL A 26 30.64 5.86 -16.18
C VAL A 26 29.30 5.28 -15.75
N VAL A 27 28.23 6.08 -15.74
CA VAL A 27 26.87 5.60 -15.45
C VAL A 27 26.39 4.62 -16.52
N ALA A 28 26.61 4.93 -17.80
CA ALA A 28 26.28 4.05 -18.91
C ALA A 28 27.05 2.72 -18.82
N ALA A 29 28.37 2.78 -18.60
CA ALA A 29 29.22 1.61 -18.42
C ALA A 29 28.77 0.74 -17.23
N LEU A 30 28.45 1.36 -16.10
CA LEU A 30 27.90 0.69 -14.92
C LEU A 30 26.60 -0.08 -15.25
N VAL A 31 25.66 0.58 -15.94
CA VAL A 31 24.37 0.00 -16.31
C VAL A 31 24.54 -1.17 -17.29
N THR A 32 25.39 -1.00 -18.31
CA THR A 32 25.71 -2.05 -19.28
C THR A 32 26.35 -3.25 -18.60
N LEU A 33 27.39 -3.02 -17.79
CA LEU A 33 28.12 -4.08 -17.08
C LEU A 33 27.20 -4.88 -16.14
N ALA A 34 26.33 -4.19 -15.41
CA ALA A 34 25.39 -4.84 -14.50
C ALA A 34 24.28 -5.61 -15.24
N ARG A 35 23.96 -5.26 -16.50
CA ARG A 35 23.01 -5.99 -17.35
C ARG A 35 23.64 -7.22 -18.00
N GLU A 36 24.83 -7.07 -18.56
CA GLU A 36 25.53 -8.12 -19.32
C GLU A 36 26.17 -9.18 -18.41
N ALA A 37 26.68 -8.76 -17.25
CA ALA A 37 27.33 -9.64 -16.30
C ALA A 37 26.62 -9.62 -14.94
N PRO A 38 25.35 -10.07 -14.86
CA PRO A 38 24.50 -9.79 -13.72
C PRO A 38 24.84 -10.68 -12.51
N LYS A 39 25.86 -11.55 -12.62
CA LYS A 39 26.45 -12.36 -11.55
C LYS A 39 27.50 -11.62 -10.72
N LEU A 40 28.05 -10.52 -11.24
CA LEU A 40 29.08 -9.75 -10.55
C LEU A 40 28.54 -9.14 -9.25
N CYS A 41 29.39 -9.10 -8.22
CA CYS A 41 29.11 -8.33 -7.02
C CYS A 41 29.42 -6.85 -7.21
N ASP A 42 28.93 -6.02 -6.30
CA ASP A 42 29.11 -4.56 -6.39
C ASP A 42 30.60 -4.19 -6.34
N GLU A 43 31.42 -4.92 -5.57
CA GLU A 43 32.87 -4.72 -5.49
C GLU A 43 33.60 -5.02 -6.80
N GLU A 44 33.20 -6.07 -7.52
CA GLU A 44 33.76 -6.41 -8.84
C GLU A 44 33.40 -5.35 -9.90
N ILE A 45 32.16 -4.85 -9.85
CA ILE A 45 31.68 -3.76 -10.71
C ILE A 45 32.47 -2.48 -10.43
N ILE A 46 32.64 -2.10 -9.16
CA ILE A 46 33.42 -0.92 -8.75
C ILE A 46 34.87 -1.05 -9.23
N GLY A 47 35.51 -2.20 -9.00
CA GLY A 47 36.90 -2.42 -9.40
C GLY A 47 37.11 -2.42 -10.92
N ARG A 48 36.11 -2.77 -11.73
CA ARG A 48 36.15 -2.62 -13.18
C ARG A 48 36.05 -1.16 -13.61
N LEU A 49 35.10 -0.41 -13.04
CA LEU A 49 34.93 1.02 -13.35
C LEU A 49 36.15 1.85 -12.94
N GLU A 50 36.79 1.51 -11.81
CA GLU A 50 38.04 2.16 -11.37
C GLU A 50 39.19 1.89 -12.35
N ARG A 51 39.32 0.67 -12.88
CA ARG A 51 40.36 0.33 -13.87
C ARG A 51 40.12 0.97 -15.25
N GLU A 52 38.88 0.99 -15.73
CA GLU A 52 38.57 1.43 -17.10
C GLU A 52 38.40 2.95 -17.19
N TYR A 53 37.88 3.60 -16.15
CA TYR A 53 37.51 5.02 -16.17
C TYR A 53 38.24 5.85 -15.11
N GLY A 54 39.08 5.24 -14.25
CA GLY A 54 39.76 5.95 -13.16
C GLY A 54 38.84 6.46 -12.06
N VAL A 55 37.55 6.04 -12.06
CA VAL A 55 36.53 6.52 -11.13
C VAL A 55 36.12 5.40 -10.18
N ARG A 56 36.45 5.54 -8.91
CA ARG A 56 35.97 4.65 -7.85
C ARG A 56 34.66 5.15 -7.27
N LEU A 57 33.59 4.40 -7.47
CA LEU A 57 32.28 4.72 -6.90
C LEU A 57 32.09 4.06 -5.53
N ALA A 58 31.44 4.77 -4.61
CA ALA A 58 30.93 4.17 -3.37
C ALA A 58 29.81 3.15 -3.68
N LYS A 59 29.69 2.11 -2.85
CA LYS A 59 28.71 1.03 -3.01
C LYS A 59 27.26 1.53 -3.00
N GLU A 60 26.97 2.51 -2.17
CA GLU A 60 25.69 3.20 -2.10
C GLU A 60 25.38 3.96 -3.39
N THR A 61 26.40 4.59 -4.00
CA THR A 61 26.26 5.30 -5.28
C THR A 61 25.97 4.34 -6.41
N VAL A 62 26.68 3.21 -6.48
CA VAL A 62 26.42 2.14 -7.46
C VAL A 62 25.00 1.59 -7.31
N THR A 63 24.60 1.26 -6.09
CA THR A 63 23.25 0.74 -5.79
C THR A 63 22.18 1.75 -6.21
N ARG A 64 22.34 3.03 -5.86
CA ARG A 64 21.41 4.11 -6.22
C ARG A 64 21.31 4.31 -7.73
N LEU A 65 22.43 4.31 -8.45
CA LEU A 65 22.47 4.49 -9.90
C LEU A 65 21.81 3.30 -10.61
N LEU A 66 22.17 2.07 -10.25
CA LEU A 66 21.56 0.87 -10.83
C LEU A 66 20.05 0.83 -10.57
N TYR A 67 19.62 1.19 -9.36
CA TYR A 67 18.20 1.32 -9.04
C TYR A 67 17.48 2.35 -9.93
N ARG A 68 18.06 3.55 -10.09
CA ARG A 68 17.51 4.61 -10.95
C ARG A 68 17.38 4.20 -12.42
N HIS A 69 18.24 3.28 -12.88
CA HIS A 69 18.25 2.75 -14.23
C HIS A 69 17.57 1.36 -14.36
N GLY A 70 16.85 0.91 -13.33
CA GLY A 70 16.06 -0.32 -13.35
C GLY A 70 16.86 -1.62 -13.36
N VAL A 71 18.14 -1.59 -12.98
CA VAL A 71 19.02 -2.77 -12.99
C VAL A 71 19.12 -3.37 -11.58
N ARG A 72 18.78 -4.66 -11.44
CA ARG A 72 18.91 -5.43 -10.19
C ARG A 72 20.16 -6.33 -10.24
N THR A 73 21.15 -6.09 -9.37
CA THR A 73 22.37 -6.92 -9.31
C THR A 73 22.11 -8.34 -8.80
N ALA A 74 23.08 -9.25 -8.92
CA ALA A 74 23.01 -10.59 -8.34
C ALA A 74 22.72 -10.57 -6.83
N ALA A 75 23.32 -9.63 -6.09
CA ALA A 75 23.08 -9.49 -4.65
C ALA A 75 21.61 -9.16 -4.35
N HIS A 76 21.00 -8.27 -5.13
CA HIS A 76 19.57 -7.96 -5.03
C HIS A 76 18.70 -9.18 -5.34
N ARG A 77 19.03 -9.93 -6.40
CA ARG A 77 18.29 -11.16 -6.76
C ARG A 77 18.37 -12.23 -5.69
N ARG A 78 19.58 -12.55 -5.19
CA ARG A 78 19.77 -13.51 -4.09
C ARG A 78 19.02 -13.10 -2.83
N ARG A 79 19.01 -11.79 -2.51
CA ARG A 79 18.25 -11.27 -1.36
C ARG A 79 16.74 -11.43 -1.56
N SER A 80 16.22 -11.10 -2.74
CA SER A 80 14.80 -11.29 -3.06
C SER A 80 14.39 -12.75 -3.04
N GLU A 81 15.20 -13.63 -3.64
CA GLU A 81 14.99 -15.09 -3.64
C GLU A 81 15.00 -15.66 -2.22
N ARG A 82 15.97 -15.25 -1.39
CA ARG A 82 16.00 -15.62 0.02
C ARG A 82 14.74 -15.19 0.78
N MET A 83 14.19 -14.02 0.47
CA MET A 83 12.94 -13.55 1.07
C MET A 83 11.76 -14.41 0.58
N ARG A 84 11.65 -14.71 -0.71
CA ARG A 84 10.60 -15.58 -1.26
C ARG A 84 10.66 -16.99 -0.68
N GLN A 85 11.84 -17.60 -0.63
CA GLN A 85 12.01 -18.93 -0.04
C GLN A 85 11.61 -18.95 1.43
N ALA A 86 11.98 -17.92 2.18
CA ALA A 86 11.61 -17.82 3.59
C ALA A 86 10.11 -17.57 3.78
N GLU A 87 9.46 -16.82 2.90
CA GLU A 87 8.00 -16.67 2.88
C GLU A 87 7.33 -18.03 2.58
N ALA A 88 7.77 -18.75 1.55
CA ALA A 88 7.26 -20.08 1.21
C ALA A 88 7.43 -21.07 2.36
N ASN A 89 8.61 -21.09 3.00
CA ASN A 89 8.86 -21.92 4.18
C ASN A 89 7.89 -21.56 5.32
N LEU A 90 7.68 -20.27 5.59
CA LEU A 90 6.77 -19.82 6.64
C LEU A 90 5.32 -20.27 6.38
N LEU A 91 4.85 -20.15 5.13
CA LEU A 91 3.51 -20.59 4.73
C LEU A 91 3.35 -22.12 4.77
N ALA A 92 4.42 -22.87 4.47
CA ALA A 92 4.46 -24.32 4.58
C ALA A 92 4.64 -24.85 6.02
N GLY A 93 4.72 -23.96 7.02
CA GLY A 93 4.99 -24.34 8.42
C GLY A 93 6.42 -24.81 8.69
N ALA A 94 7.33 -24.64 7.73
CA ALA A 94 8.74 -24.97 7.88
C ALA A 94 9.48 -23.91 8.74
N PRO A 95 10.55 -24.30 9.45
CA PRO A 95 11.27 -23.40 10.34
C PRO A 95 11.92 -22.24 9.56
N VAL A 96 11.67 -21.02 10.02
CA VAL A 96 12.31 -19.79 9.52
C VAL A 96 13.01 -19.10 10.69
N PRO A 97 14.29 -18.69 10.56
CA PRO A 97 14.99 -17.96 11.61
C PRO A 97 14.20 -16.72 12.06
N GLY A 98 14.07 -16.52 13.38
CA GLY A 98 13.17 -15.48 13.93
C GLY A 98 13.45 -14.05 13.43
N TRP A 99 14.72 -13.70 13.18
CA TRP A 99 15.08 -12.40 12.60
C TRP A 99 14.60 -12.24 11.15
N LEU A 100 14.61 -13.34 10.36
CA LEU A 100 14.14 -13.35 8.98
C LEU A 100 12.61 -13.33 8.93
N CYS A 101 11.96 -14.05 9.83
CA CYS A 101 10.51 -13.97 10.03
C CYS A 101 10.08 -12.52 10.35
N ARG A 102 10.71 -11.85 11.32
CA ARG A 102 10.42 -10.43 11.62
C ARG A 102 10.61 -9.52 10.40
N LYS A 103 11.63 -9.79 9.58
CA LYS A 103 11.90 -9.02 8.36
C LYS A 103 10.82 -9.24 7.30
N LEU A 104 10.32 -10.47 7.14
CA LEU A 104 9.21 -10.81 6.26
C LEU A 104 7.92 -10.11 6.69
N LEU A 105 7.53 -10.24 7.96
CA LEU A 105 6.31 -9.62 8.49
C LEU A 105 6.34 -8.08 8.41
N LYS A 106 7.53 -7.46 8.43
CA LYS A 106 7.68 -6.01 8.21
C LYS A 106 7.61 -5.62 6.72
N ALA A 107 8.11 -6.49 5.84
CA ALA A 107 8.05 -6.29 4.40
C ALA A 107 6.60 -6.43 3.91
N ASN A 108 5.91 -7.46 4.38
CA ASN A 108 4.54 -7.81 4.02
C ASN A 108 3.70 -8.07 5.28
N PRO A 109 3.07 -7.04 5.87
CA PRO A 109 2.29 -7.18 7.08
C PRO A 109 1.11 -8.14 6.98
N ALA A 110 0.57 -8.36 5.78
CA ALA A 110 -0.54 -9.31 5.55
C ALA A 110 -0.20 -10.74 6.00
N LEU A 111 1.08 -11.14 5.97
CA LEU A 111 1.54 -12.45 6.46
C LEU A 111 1.23 -12.69 7.95
N LYS A 112 0.98 -11.64 8.73
CA LYS A 112 0.54 -11.77 10.13
C LYS A 112 -0.84 -12.42 10.25
N GLU A 113 -1.65 -12.33 9.20
CA GLU A 113 -3.03 -12.86 9.16
C GLU A 113 -3.15 -14.23 8.47
N ARG A 114 -2.03 -14.88 8.11
CA ARG A 114 -2.00 -16.19 7.41
C ARG A 114 -2.74 -17.32 8.14
N GLU A 115 -2.89 -17.23 9.46
CA GLU A 115 -3.59 -18.22 10.29
C GLU A 115 -5.11 -17.95 10.36
N ARG A 116 -5.56 -16.86 9.73
CA ARG A 116 -6.95 -16.40 9.75
C ARG A 116 -7.37 -15.94 8.35
N GLU A 117 -7.08 -16.72 7.33
CA GLU A 117 -7.42 -16.39 5.95
C GLU A 117 -8.93 -16.43 5.69
N THR A 118 -9.41 -15.57 4.79
CA THR A 118 -10.75 -15.71 4.20
C THR A 118 -10.70 -16.60 2.96
N GLY A 119 -11.80 -17.30 2.69
CA GLY A 119 -12.00 -18.16 1.52
C GLY A 119 -12.54 -17.43 0.29
N GLY A 120 -13.01 -16.19 0.42
CA GLY A 120 -13.41 -15.38 -0.73
C GLY A 120 -13.64 -13.90 -0.46
N PRO A 121 -13.88 -13.13 -1.53
CA PRO A 121 -14.37 -11.76 -1.50
C PRO A 121 -15.51 -11.53 -0.51
N GLY A 122 -15.49 -10.39 0.19
CA GLY A 122 -16.59 -9.95 1.06
C GLY A 122 -16.78 -10.76 2.36
N GLU A 123 -16.08 -11.88 2.52
CA GLU A 123 -16.16 -12.72 3.72
C GLU A 123 -15.72 -11.97 4.98
N ARG A 124 -14.69 -11.13 4.86
CA ARG A 124 -14.29 -10.18 5.91
C ARG A 124 -13.56 -8.97 5.34
N VAL A 125 -14.01 -7.79 5.77
CA VAL A 125 -13.45 -6.51 5.36
C VAL A 125 -12.99 -5.75 6.60
N CYS A 126 -11.71 -5.36 6.64
CA CYS A 126 -11.19 -4.54 7.71
C CYS A 126 -11.50 -3.07 7.46
N VAL A 127 -12.16 -2.40 8.40
CA VAL A 127 -12.52 -0.99 8.31
C VAL A 127 -11.82 -0.21 9.43
N ALA A 128 -11.14 0.86 9.05
CA ALA A 128 -10.44 1.76 9.95
C ALA A 128 -10.42 3.18 9.41
N HIS A 129 -10.11 4.16 10.27
CA HIS A 129 -9.84 5.52 9.83
C HIS A 129 -8.45 5.97 10.28
N PHE A 130 -7.84 6.88 9.53
CA PHE A 130 -6.53 7.44 9.82
C PHE A 130 -6.55 8.97 9.64
N PRO A 131 -5.92 9.73 10.56
CA PRO A 131 -5.75 11.17 10.36
C PRO A 131 -4.69 11.43 9.29
N VAL A 132 -4.97 12.35 8.37
CA VAL A 132 -4.00 12.91 7.42
C VAL A 132 -3.69 14.34 7.86
N PHE A 133 -2.42 14.62 8.12
CA PHE A 133 -1.97 15.88 8.68
C PHE A 133 -1.65 16.92 7.61
N ASN A 134 -1.85 18.20 7.92
CA ASN A 134 -1.55 19.27 6.99
C ASN A 134 -0.02 19.34 6.73
N PRO A 135 0.43 19.19 5.48
CA PRO A 135 1.86 19.20 5.14
C PRO A 135 2.54 20.58 5.26
N GLY A 136 1.78 21.68 5.28
CA GLY A 136 2.29 23.05 5.29
C GLY A 136 2.48 23.67 6.68
N VAL A 137 2.13 22.97 7.77
CA VAL A 137 2.24 23.51 9.14
C VAL A 137 3.47 22.92 9.82
N ARG A 138 4.51 23.75 9.99
CA ARG A 138 5.78 23.41 10.68
C ARG A 138 5.65 23.30 12.21
N SER A 139 4.45 23.11 12.75
CA SER A 139 4.25 22.96 14.19
C SER A 139 4.33 21.48 14.58
N LYS A 140 4.93 21.20 15.75
CA LYS A 140 5.10 19.85 16.33
C LYS A 140 3.77 19.09 16.59
N ARG A 141 2.63 19.70 16.28
CA ARG A 141 1.28 19.15 16.34
C ARG A 141 0.53 19.53 15.05
N GLY A 142 1.06 19.15 13.88
CA GLY A 142 0.36 19.37 12.61
C GLY A 142 -1.13 19.05 12.79
N ARG A 143 -2.01 20.03 12.57
CA ARG A 143 -3.45 19.82 12.79
C ARG A 143 -3.92 18.76 11.80
N VAL A 144 -4.79 17.85 12.25
CA VAL A 144 -5.45 16.91 11.34
C VAL A 144 -6.16 17.75 10.28
N TRP A 145 -5.85 17.46 9.03
CA TRP A 145 -6.35 18.19 7.88
C TRP A 145 -7.63 17.57 7.36
N VAL A 146 -7.61 16.25 7.19
CA VAL A 146 -8.74 15.39 6.85
C VAL A 146 -8.53 14.01 7.50
N HIS A 147 -9.61 13.25 7.64
CA HIS A 147 -9.55 11.84 8.00
C HIS A 147 -9.85 11.00 6.77
N VAL A 148 -9.11 9.92 6.56
CA VAL A 148 -9.43 8.92 5.55
C VAL A 148 -10.07 7.74 6.24
N HIS A 149 -11.23 7.32 5.76
CA HIS A 149 -11.84 6.04 6.13
C HIS A 149 -11.48 5.04 5.03
N MET A 150 -11.06 3.85 5.44
CA MET A 150 -10.54 2.80 4.56
C MET A 150 -11.24 1.48 4.89
N ALA A 151 -11.54 0.71 3.84
CA ALA A 151 -12.03 -0.64 3.90
C ALA A 151 -11.10 -1.52 3.05
N VAL A 152 -10.52 -2.56 3.64
CA VAL A 152 -9.61 -3.48 2.97
C VAL A 152 -10.15 -4.89 3.08
N ASP A 153 -10.48 -5.51 1.95
CA ASP A 153 -10.89 -6.91 1.88
C ASP A 153 -9.73 -7.82 2.26
N THR A 154 -9.90 -8.68 3.26
CA THR A 154 -8.81 -9.55 3.75
C THR A 154 -8.52 -10.72 2.82
N PHE A 155 -9.34 -10.95 1.79
CA PHE A 155 -9.10 -11.99 0.79
C PHE A 155 -7.91 -11.66 -0.09
N GLY A 156 -7.91 -10.48 -0.70
CA GLY A 156 -6.91 -10.07 -1.70
C GLY A 156 -6.26 -8.72 -1.44
N GLY A 157 -6.60 -8.04 -0.34
CA GLY A 157 -6.11 -6.67 -0.07
C GLY A 157 -6.76 -5.60 -0.96
N LEU A 158 -7.89 -5.89 -1.59
CA LEU A 158 -8.64 -4.92 -2.37
C LEU A 158 -9.14 -3.80 -1.45
N ALA A 159 -8.89 -2.54 -1.84
CA ALA A 159 -9.13 -1.40 -0.97
C ALA A 159 -10.19 -0.43 -1.52
N VAL A 160 -11.04 0.07 -0.63
CA VAL A 160 -11.94 1.20 -0.85
C VAL A 160 -11.60 2.25 0.20
N ALA A 161 -11.50 3.53 -0.18
CA ALA A 161 -11.23 4.59 0.77
C ALA A 161 -11.90 5.90 0.37
N GLU A 162 -12.13 6.78 1.35
CA GLU A 162 -12.73 8.09 1.15
C GLU A 162 -12.29 9.09 2.24
N PHE A 163 -12.16 10.36 1.88
CA PHE A 163 -11.82 11.44 2.81
C PHE A 163 -13.06 12.07 3.44
N TYR A 164 -12.96 12.39 4.73
CA TYR A 164 -13.94 13.09 5.54
C TYR A 164 -13.26 14.19 6.36
N ARG A 165 -14.02 15.20 6.78
CA ARG A 165 -13.48 16.30 7.59
C ARG A 165 -13.13 15.84 9.00
N GLU A 166 -13.89 14.89 9.53
CA GLU A 166 -13.81 14.43 10.91
C GLU A 166 -13.92 12.91 10.95
N ALA A 167 -13.36 12.28 11.99
CA ALA A 167 -13.55 10.86 12.27
C ALA A 167 -14.70 10.67 13.27
N THR A 168 -15.93 10.83 12.79
CA THR A 168 -17.15 10.60 13.58
C THR A 168 -17.81 9.27 13.22
N THR A 169 -18.69 8.79 14.10
CA THR A 169 -19.54 7.63 13.82
C THR A 169 -20.40 7.87 12.57
N ASP A 170 -20.90 9.09 12.39
CA ASP A 170 -21.67 9.47 11.20
C ASP A 170 -20.83 9.33 9.92
N ALA A 171 -19.59 9.85 9.92
CA ALA A 171 -18.69 9.67 8.78
C ALA A 171 -18.41 8.19 8.48
N ALA A 172 -18.27 7.34 9.51
CA ALA A 172 -18.11 5.90 9.33
C ALA A 172 -19.36 5.22 8.76
N MET A 173 -20.57 5.61 9.18
CA MET A 173 -21.83 5.09 8.64
C MET A 173 -22.06 5.58 7.20
N THR A 174 -21.75 6.84 6.90
CA THR A 174 -21.75 7.39 5.53
C THR A 174 -20.78 6.60 4.65
N PHE A 175 -19.56 6.33 5.12
CA PHE A 175 -18.59 5.52 4.38
C PHE A 175 -19.11 4.10 4.10
N LEU A 176 -19.71 3.46 5.10
CA LEU A 176 -20.35 2.15 4.93
C LEU A 176 -21.46 2.20 3.87
N GLY A 177 -22.37 3.15 3.98
CA GLY A 177 -23.56 3.26 3.12
C GLY A 177 -23.28 3.73 1.69
N GLU A 178 -22.33 4.64 1.50
CA GLU A 178 -22.08 5.29 0.21
C GLU A 178 -20.88 4.74 -0.55
N ARG A 179 -19.95 4.06 0.13
CA ARG A 179 -18.72 3.54 -0.49
C ARG A 179 -18.61 2.03 -0.39
N ILE A 180 -18.73 1.45 0.81
CA ILE A 180 -18.53 0.01 1.00
C ILE A 180 -19.69 -0.79 0.39
N LEU A 181 -20.93 -0.59 0.86
CA LEU A 181 -22.07 -1.40 0.41
C LEU A 181 -22.34 -1.26 -1.10
N PRO A 182 -22.30 -0.05 -1.72
CA PRO A 182 -22.50 0.08 -3.15
C PRO A 182 -21.41 -0.62 -3.96
N PHE A 183 -20.16 -0.60 -3.49
CA PHE A 183 -19.06 -1.32 -4.13
C PHE A 183 -19.33 -2.83 -4.17
N TYR A 184 -19.56 -3.47 -3.01
CA TYR A 184 -19.81 -4.92 -2.96
C TYR A 184 -21.08 -5.33 -3.72
N ARG A 185 -22.16 -4.55 -3.64
CA ARG A 185 -23.38 -4.79 -4.41
C ARG A 185 -23.14 -4.69 -5.92
N GLY A 186 -22.38 -3.70 -6.36
CA GLY A 186 -22.03 -3.52 -7.77
C GLY A 186 -21.21 -4.67 -8.34
N GLU A 187 -20.38 -5.31 -7.51
CA GLU A 187 -19.61 -6.49 -7.87
C GLU A 187 -20.37 -7.82 -7.70
N GLY A 188 -21.62 -7.78 -7.21
CA GLY A 188 -22.40 -8.99 -6.94
C GLY A 188 -21.84 -9.86 -5.80
N VAL A 189 -21.10 -9.26 -4.86
CA VAL A 189 -20.50 -9.95 -3.70
C VAL A 189 -21.21 -9.56 -2.42
N GLU A 190 -21.51 -10.55 -1.59
CA GLU A 190 -22.10 -10.34 -0.26
C GLU A 190 -21.03 -9.94 0.76
N LEU A 191 -21.29 -8.85 1.49
CA LEU A 191 -20.44 -8.43 2.62
C LEU A 191 -20.90 -9.15 3.88
N ALA A 192 -20.20 -10.22 4.27
CA ALA A 192 -20.59 -11.04 5.41
C ALA A 192 -20.10 -10.49 6.76
N CYS A 193 -18.91 -9.88 6.78
CA CYS A 193 -18.29 -9.42 8.02
C CYS A 193 -17.48 -8.15 7.85
N VAL A 194 -17.62 -7.24 8.81
CA VAL A 194 -16.76 -6.07 8.98
C VAL A 194 -15.94 -6.25 10.26
N GLU A 195 -14.63 -6.20 10.11
CA GLU A 195 -13.67 -6.15 11.22
C GLU A 195 -13.25 -4.70 11.47
N THR A 196 -13.38 -4.21 12.70
CA THR A 196 -12.90 -2.86 13.06
C THR A 196 -11.88 -2.91 14.18
N ASN A 197 -11.17 -1.79 14.30
CA ASN A 197 -10.41 -1.50 15.52
C ASN A 197 -11.36 -1.12 16.67
N ARG A 198 -10.76 -0.80 17.83
CA ARG A 198 -11.47 -0.48 19.08
C ARG A 198 -11.80 1.01 19.22
N SER A 199 -11.75 1.77 18.13
CA SER A 199 -12.10 3.19 18.17
C SER A 199 -13.58 3.36 18.50
N GLN A 200 -13.90 4.38 19.29
CA GLN A 200 -15.27 4.72 19.66
C GLN A 200 -16.15 5.04 18.42
N VAL A 201 -15.53 5.45 17.32
CA VAL A 201 -16.20 5.62 16.01
C VAL A 201 -16.91 4.34 15.56
N TYR A 202 -16.33 3.18 15.86
CA TYR A 202 -16.85 1.87 15.43
C TYR A 202 -17.44 1.05 16.58
N SER A 203 -16.91 1.16 17.80
CA SER A 203 -17.41 0.39 18.93
C SER A 203 -18.56 1.06 19.68
N GLY A 204 -18.76 2.37 19.49
CA GLY A 204 -19.60 3.19 20.35
C GLY A 204 -19.02 3.38 21.75
N ASP A 205 -19.78 4.07 22.60
CA ASP A 205 -19.49 4.18 24.03
C ASP A 205 -19.82 2.86 24.73
N ARG A 206 -18.85 2.29 25.44
CA ARG A 206 -19.04 1.06 26.22
C ARG A 206 -20.00 1.23 27.40
N ARG A 207 -20.33 2.46 27.78
CA ARG A 207 -21.27 2.76 28.87
C ARG A 207 -22.73 2.59 28.44
N THR A 208 -23.02 2.49 27.15
CA THR A 208 -24.39 2.25 26.65
C THR A 208 -24.60 0.75 26.42
N HIS A 209 -25.68 0.21 26.98
CA HIS A 209 -26.02 -1.23 26.88
C HIS A 209 -26.38 -1.69 25.46
N LEU A 210 -26.60 -0.76 24.54
CA LEU A 210 -27.11 -1.04 23.18
C LEU A 210 -26.02 -1.28 22.13
N GLY A 211 -24.74 -1.05 22.45
CA GLY A 211 -23.71 -0.90 21.43
C GLY A 211 -23.89 0.42 20.65
N GLY A 212 -22.85 0.92 20.00
CA GLY A 212 -22.93 2.19 19.26
C GLY A 212 -23.87 2.13 18.02
N PRO A 213 -24.10 3.29 17.37
CA PRO A 213 -24.87 3.35 16.12
C PRO A 213 -24.28 2.48 14.99
N TYR A 214 -22.95 2.39 14.89
CA TYR A 214 -22.28 1.63 13.84
C TYR A 214 -22.51 0.10 13.95
N PRO A 215 -22.30 -0.56 15.11
CA PRO A 215 -22.67 -1.97 15.30
C PRO A 215 -24.17 -2.25 15.07
N GLN A 216 -25.04 -1.32 15.45
CA GLN A 216 -26.49 -1.45 15.21
C GLN A 216 -26.80 -1.43 13.71
N CYS A 217 -26.18 -0.50 12.97
CA CYS A 217 -26.32 -0.42 11.51
C CYS A 217 -25.88 -1.73 10.84
N LEU A 218 -24.71 -2.28 11.19
CA LEU A 218 -24.25 -3.56 10.67
C LEU A 218 -25.23 -4.71 10.96
N ARG A 219 -25.78 -4.76 12.18
CA ARG A 219 -26.78 -5.77 12.56
C ARG A 219 -28.04 -5.70 11.71
N MET A 220 -28.55 -4.49 11.45
CA MET A 220 -29.74 -4.29 10.59
C MET A 220 -29.48 -4.71 9.15
N LEU A 221 -28.23 -4.58 8.68
CA LEU A 221 -27.80 -5.01 7.36
C LEU A 221 -27.48 -6.51 7.27
N GLY A 222 -27.59 -7.26 8.37
CA GLY A 222 -27.19 -8.67 8.42
C GLY A 222 -25.67 -8.89 8.37
N VAL A 223 -24.87 -7.83 8.54
CA VAL A 223 -23.40 -7.89 8.50
C VAL A 223 -22.86 -8.15 9.89
N ARG A 224 -22.03 -9.18 10.03
CA ARG A 224 -21.38 -9.50 11.31
C ARG A 224 -20.33 -8.44 11.64
N HIS A 225 -20.27 -8.01 12.90
CA HIS A 225 -19.25 -7.08 13.39
C HIS A 225 -18.22 -7.80 14.26
N GLU A 226 -16.96 -7.75 13.86
CA GLU A 226 -15.83 -8.23 14.65
C GLU A 226 -14.98 -7.04 15.11
N VAL A 227 -14.61 -7.02 16.40
CA VAL A 227 -13.73 -6.00 16.96
C VAL A 227 -12.44 -6.67 17.41
N ARG A 228 -11.29 -6.18 16.93
CA ARG A 228 -9.99 -6.77 17.29
C ARG A 228 -9.73 -6.77 18.80
N GLY A 229 -9.22 -7.89 19.32
CA GLY A 229 -8.94 -8.08 20.76
C GLY A 229 -7.80 -7.18 21.27
N ARG A 230 -7.77 -6.82 22.57
CA ARG A 230 -6.78 -5.84 23.11
C ARG A 230 -5.31 -6.26 22.97
N ALA A 231 -5.03 -7.57 22.97
CA ALA A 231 -3.68 -8.11 22.81
C ALA A 231 -3.20 -8.10 21.35
N GLU A 232 -4.07 -7.75 20.41
CA GLU A 232 -3.75 -7.72 18.98
C GLU A 232 -3.38 -6.31 18.50
N PRO A 233 -2.67 -6.21 17.35
CA PRO A 233 -2.47 -4.94 16.66
C PRO A 233 -3.78 -4.17 16.44
N THR A 234 -3.71 -2.84 16.40
CA THR A 234 -4.88 -1.97 16.25
C THR A 234 -5.67 -2.26 14.97
N VAL A 235 -4.96 -2.55 13.88
CA VAL A 235 -5.52 -2.97 12.60
C VAL A 235 -4.81 -4.23 12.11
N ASN A 236 -5.45 -4.98 11.22
CA ASN A 236 -4.89 -6.22 10.70
C ASN A 236 -3.73 -5.97 9.71
N GLY A 237 -3.02 -7.04 9.37
CA GLY A 237 -1.91 -7.02 8.44
C GLY A 237 -2.26 -6.50 7.04
N HIS A 238 -3.46 -6.74 6.53
CA HIS A 238 -3.89 -6.23 5.21
C HIS A 238 -4.06 -4.70 5.24
N MET A 239 -4.72 -4.17 6.27
CA MET A 239 -4.87 -2.74 6.49
C MET A 239 -3.51 -2.08 6.74
N GLU A 240 -2.61 -2.68 7.52
CA GLU A 240 -1.25 -2.16 7.73
C GLU A 240 -0.47 -2.08 6.40
N LYS A 241 -0.58 -3.12 5.55
CA LYS A 241 0.03 -3.13 4.20
C LYS A 241 -0.54 -2.00 3.34
N PHE A 242 -1.86 -1.84 3.31
CA PHE A 242 -2.53 -0.79 2.53
C PHE A 242 -2.16 0.61 3.01
N VAL A 243 -2.20 0.88 4.32
CA VAL A 243 -1.86 2.19 4.90
C VAL A 243 -0.42 2.58 4.59
N LYS A 244 0.51 1.60 4.58
CA LYS A 244 1.90 1.83 4.17
C LYS A 244 1.99 2.22 2.69
N ALA A 245 1.27 1.52 1.80
CA ALA A 245 1.20 1.88 0.39
C ALA A 245 0.60 3.28 0.18
N PHE A 246 -0.52 3.57 0.85
CA PHE A 246 -1.20 4.86 0.82
C PHE A 246 -0.30 6.00 1.34
N THR A 247 0.45 5.77 2.42
CA THR A 247 1.35 6.80 2.97
C THR A 247 2.45 7.15 1.98
N ASN A 248 3.12 6.14 1.41
CA ASN A 248 4.24 6.35 0.50
C ASN A 248 3.80 6.83 -0.89
N GLY A 249 2.67 6.31 -1.39
CA GLY A 249 2.20 6.55 -2.76
C GLY A 249 1.28 7.76 -2.90
N PHE A 250 0.59 8.18 -1.83
CA PHE A 250 -0.37 9.29 -1.87
C PHE A 250 0.02 10.41 -0.91
N VAL A 251 0.20 10.11 0.39
CA VAL A 251 0.39 11.14 1.41
C VAL A 251 1.74 11.85 1.30
N GLU A 252 2.83 11.12 1.08
CA GLU A 252 4.18 11.71 0.94
C GLU A 252 4.32 12.58 -0.32
N PRO A 253 3.89 12.14 -1.52
CA PRO A 253 3.85 13.01 -2.71
C PRO A 253 2.99 14.25 -2.53
N LEU A 254 1.80 14.10 -1.92
CA LEU A 254 0.92 15.21 -1.60
C LEU A 254 1.61 16.21 -0.65
N ARG A 255 2.32 15.71 0.37
CA ARG A 255 3.11 16.53 1.29
C ARG A 255 4.22 17.30 0.58
N TYR A 256 4.94 16.65 -0.32
CA TYR A 256 5.98 17.29 -1.11
C TYR A 256 5.42 18.43 -1.99
N TRP A 257 4.30 18.19 -2.66
CA TRP A 257 3.68 19.18 -3.54
C TRP A 257 3.10 20.37 -2.76
N CYS A 258 2.40 20.12 -1.65
CA CYS A 258 1.84 21.17 -0.80
C CYS A 258 2.93 21.94 -0.03
N GLY A 259 4.01 21.29 0.37
CA GLY A 259 5.14 21.92 1.07
C GLY A 259 5.90 22.94 0.21
N ARG A 260 5.82 22.85 -1.12
CA ARG A 260 6.32 23.87 -2.06
C ARG A 260 5.40 25.09 -2.18
N LYS A 261 4.16 25.01 -1.69
CA LYS A 261 3.16 26.08 -1.71
C LYS A 261 2.96 26.66 -0.31
N GLU A 262 4.07 27.08 0.31
CA GLU A 262 4.10 27.67 1.64
C GLU A 262 3.04 28.79 1.78
N GLY A 263 2.30 28.78 2.88
CA GLY A 263 1.40 29.87 3.28
C GLY A 263 -0.01 29.89 2.66
N LYS A 264 -0.41 28.93 1.82
CA LYS A 264 -1.72 29.00 1.09
C LYS A 264 -2.87 28.15 1.64
N TYR A 265 -2.65 27.34 2.66
CA TYR A 265 -3.70 26.47 3.20
C TYR A 265 -4.28 27.04 4.49
N SER A 266 -5.45 27.65 4.36
CA SER A 266 -6.29 28.17 5.46
C SER A 266 -6.73 27.05 6.42
N PRO A 267 -7.14 27.34 7.67
CA PRO A 267 -7.66 26.33 8.58
C PRO A 267 -8.92 25.66 8.00
N GLY A 268 -8.81 24.37 7.70
CA GLY A 268 -9.87 23.57 7.10
C GLY A 268 -9.77 23.51 5.57
N LEU A 269 -9.91 22.31 5.01
CA LEU A 269 -9.92 22.10 3.57
C LEU A 269 -11.22 22.70 2.98
N PRO A 270 -11.18 23.64 2.00
CA PRO A 270 -12.38 24.09 1.30
C PRO A 270 -13.15 22.92 0.68
N VAL A 271 -14.47 23.06 0.47
CA VAL A 271 -15.31 21.97 -0.06
C VAL A 271 -14.83 21.50 -1.43
N GLU A 272 -14.47 22.44 -2.31
CA GLU A 272 -13.98 22.20 -3.66
C GLU A 272 -12.61 21.50 -3.62
N ALA A 273 -11.77 21.88 -2.67
CA ALA A 273 -10.46 21.26 -2.47
C ALA A 273 -10.58 19.84 -1.90
N LEU A 274 -11.56 19.59 -1.02
CA LEU A 274 -11.88 18.24 -0.57
C LEU A 274 -12.40 17.39 -1.72
N ALA A 275 -13.35 17.90 -2.52
CA ALA A 275 -13.87 17.20 -3.69
C ALA A 275 -12.76 16.82 -4.68
N ARG A 276 -11.84 17.74 -4.97
CA ARG A 276 -10.66 17.46 -5.78
C ARG A 276 -9.79 16.35 -5.18
N LEU A 277 -9.49 16.43 -3.88
CA LEU A 277 -8.68 15.42 -3.19
C LEU A 277 -9.32 14.03 -3.23
N ARG A 278 -10.66 13.96 -3.13
CA ARG A 278 -11.41 12.70 -3.30
C ARG A 278 -11.29 12.14 -4.73
N GLY A 279 -11.29 13.01 -5.74
CA GLY A 279 -11.03 12.63 -7.13
C GLY A 279 -9.63 12.04 -7.31
N GLU A 280 -8.60 12.74 -6.81
CA GLU A 280 -7.21 12.25 -6.84
C GLU A 280 -7.05 10.92 -6.08
N LEU A 281 -7.76 10.73 -4.96
CA LEU A 281 -7.79 9.46 -4.23
C LEU A 281 -8.44 8.34 -5.05
N ALA A 282 -9.55 8.60 -5.74
CA ALA A 282 -10.22 7.60 -6.56
C ALA A 282 -9.31 7.11 -7.69
N GLU A 283 -8.56 8.01 -8.33
CA GLU A 283 -7.58 7.62 -9.35
C GLU A 283 -6.44 6.79 -8.77
N TRP A 284 -5.92 7.18 -7.61
CA TRP A 284 -4.86 6.44 -6.92
C TRP A 284 -5.33 5.04 -6.49
N LEU A 285 -6.56 4.90 -5.98
CA LEU A 285 -7.15 3.62 -5.61
C LEU A 285 -7.30 2.69 -6.81
N ARG A 286 -7.69 3.22 -7.98
CA ARG A 286 -7.76 2.43 -9.22
C ARG A 286 -6.37 1.91 -9.59
N HIS A 287 -5.35 2.75 -9.58
CA HIS A 287 -3.98 2.31 -9.84
C HIS A 287 -3.53 1.22 -8.85
N TYR A 288 -3.71 1.44 -7.55
CA TYR A 288 -3.38 0.47 -6.51
C TYR A 288 -4.09 -0.88 -6.70
N ASN A 289 -5.40 -0.85 -6.98
CA ASN A 289 -6.22 -2.04 -7.07
C ASN A 289 -6.05 -2.79 -8.40
N GLU A 290 -5.88 -2.09 -9.52
CA GLU A 290 -6.00 -2.65 -10.87
C GLU A 290 -4.68 -2.73 -11.63
N GLU A 291 -3.71 -1.88 -11.30
CA GLU A 291 -2.48 -1.72 -12.08
C GLU A 291 -1.22 -2.16 -11.31
N GLU A 292 -1.21 -2.07 -9.98
CA GLU A 292 -0.02 -2.35 -9.15
C GLU A 292 0.00 -3.82 -8.66
N PRO A 293 0.88 -4.68 -9.21
CA PRO A 293 0.98 -6.07 -8.79
C PRO A 293 1.54 -6.20 -7.37
N GLN A 294 0.92 -7.05 -6.56
CA GLN A 294 1.34 -7.28 -5.18
C GLN A 294 2.14 -8.57 -5.10
N GLU A 295 3.45 -8.43 -4.92
CA GLU A 295 4.37 -9.56 -4.79
C GLU A 295 4.19 -10.31 -3.46
N GLY A 296 4.47 -11.62 -3.51
CA GLY A 296 4.38 -12.52 -2.37
C GLY A 296 2.95 -12.70 -1.86
N TYR A 297 2.84 -13.07 -0.58
CA TYR A 297 1.55 -13.31 0.03
C TYR A 297 0.62 -12.06 0.01
N ARG A 298 -0.65 -12.17 -0.37
CA ARG A 298 -1.36 -13.35 -0.85
C ARG A 298 -1.47 -13.42 -2.37
N ASN A 299 -1.22 -12.30 -3.06
CA ASN A 299 -1.60 -12.11 -4.45
C ASN A 299 -0.63 -12.74 -5.48
N ALA A 300 0.57 -13.16 -5.05
CA ALA A 300 1.53 -13.86 -5.90
C ALA A 300 1.86 -13.14 -7.22
N GLY A 301 1.94 -11.80 -7.19
CA GLY A 301 2.22 -10.98 -8.37
C GLY A 301 0.98 -10.62 -9.20
N LEU A 302 -0.23 -10.94 -8.72
CA LEU A 302 -1.47 -10.36 -9.24
C LEU A 302 -1.76 -9.01 -8.57
N THR A 303 -2.56 -8.18 -9.25
CA THR A 303 -3.14 -6.98 -8.63
C THR A 303 -4.21 -7.38 -7.62
N PRO A 304 -4.55 -6.52 -6.64
CA PRO A 304 -5.66 -6.77 -5.72
C PRO A 304 -6.96 -7.14 -6.45
N ARG A 305 -7.30 -6.43 -7.53
CA ARG A 305 -8.49 -6.69 -8.36
C ARG A 305 -8.42 -8.05 -9.05
N ALA A 306 -7.30 -8.35 -9.72
CA ALA A 306 -7.14 -9.60 -10.46
C ALA A 306 -7.23 -10.82 -9.52
N PHE A 307 -6.57 -10.77 -8.36
CA PHE A 307 -6.68 -11.83 -7.35
C PHE A 307 -8.11 -11.98 -6.82
N TRP A 308 -8.77 -10.86 -6.52
CA TRP A 308 -10.12 -10.83 -5.97
C TRP A 308 -11.16 -11.42 -6.94
N GLN A 309 -11.04 -11.11 -8.24
CA GLN A 309 -11.90 -11.69 -9.29
C GLN A 309 -11.60 -13.17 -9.55
N GLY A 310 -10.33 -13.58 -9.42
CA GLY A 310 -9.89 -14.99 -9.56
C GLY A 310 -10.47 -15.96 -8.53
N ALA A 311 -11.18 -15.47 -7.49
CA ALA A 311 -11.85 -16.32 -6.51
C ALA A 311 -12.86 -17.31 -7.15
N GLY A 312 -13.52 -16.91 -8.26
CA GLY A 312 -14.46 -17.76 -8.98
C GLY A 312 -13.79 -18.95 -9.67
N THR A 313 -12.57 -18.78 -10.17
CA THR A 313 -11.80 -19.85 -10.81
C THR A 313 -11.12 -20.77 -9.79
N LEU A 314 -10.61 -20.22 -8.67
CA LEU A 314 -10.01 -21.03 -7.59
C LEU A 314 -11.01 -21.99 -6.92
N LYS A 315 -12.30 -21.61 -6.81
CA LYS A 315 -13.37 -22.50 -6.32
C LYS A 315 -13.75 -23.61 -7.31
N ALA A 316 -13.55 -23.40 -8.61
CA ALA A 316 -13.86 -24.39 -9.64
C ALA A 316 -12.79 -25.51 -9.68
N GLU A 317 -11.51 -25.16 -9.51
CA GLU A 317 -10.41 -26.13 -9.48
C GLU A 317 -10.43 -27.02 -8.21
N GLY A 318 -10.87 -26.48 -7.08
CA GLY A 318 -11.00 -27.21 -5.81
C GLY A 318 -12.17 -28.21 -5.73
N ARG A 319 -13.10 -28.23 -6.70
CA ARG A 319 -14.20 -29.21 -6.77
C ARG A 319 -13.90 -30.43 -7.65
N GLY A 320 -12.72 -30.50 -8.27
CA GLY A 320 -12.35 -31.56 -9.22
C GLY A 320 -11.52 -32.74 -8.68
N GLN A 321 -11.23 -32.81 -7.36
CA GLN A 321 -10.36 -33.85 -6.78
C GLN A 321 -10.98 -34.59 -5.58
N ASN A 322 -12.29 -34.79 -5.58
CA ASN A 322 -12.94 -35.79 -4.73
C ASN A 322 -14.08 -36.46 -5.51
N ILE A 323 -13.70 -37.34 -6.43
CA ILE A 323 -14.47 -38.53 -6.85
C ILE A 323 -13.48 -39.68 -6.84
#